data_AF-A0A379VYU2-F1
#
_entry.id   AF-A0A379VYU2-F1
#
_cell.length_a   1.000
_cell.length_b   1.000
_cell.length_c   1.000
_cell.angle_alpha   90.00
_cell.angle_beta   90.00
_cell.angle_gamma   90.00
#
_symmetry.space_group_name_H-M   'P 1'
#
loop_
_entity.id
_entity.type
_entity.pdbx_description
1 polymer ?
#
loop_
_entity_poly.entity_id
_entity_poly.type
_entity_poly.pdbx_seq_one_letter_code
_entity_poly.pdbx_strand_id
1 'polypeptide(L)'
;MPLEKGIAELVAGFIAAGRPSSREQNIDDRRAGYIASTTLAGETETRVQVEDIELDAMTFRVVSPLNATGKLPCIIYYHGGCFVSGGFATHDNQLRQLAFYSRCRVIAAQYRLAPEHTFPAAHNDAETGANTIWKYAQKLG
;
A
#
# COMPACT_ATOMS: atom_id res chain seq x y z
N MET A 1 19.90 14.09 -17.96
CA MET A 1 20.10 14.75 -16.64
C MET A 1 20.75 13.74 -15.71
N PRO A 2 21.75 14.12 -14.92
CA PRO A 2 22.27 13.25 -13.86
C PRO A 2 21.19 12.98 -12.80
N LEU A 3 21.26 11.83 -12.13
CA LEU A 3 20.41 11.53 -10.97
C LEU A 3 20.70 12.52 -9.85
N GLU A 4 19.67 12.82 -9.04
CA GLU A 4 19.86 13.50 -7.75
C GLU A 4 20.83 12.67 -6.88
N LYS A 5 21.65 13.34 -6.07
CA LYS A 5 22.79 12.73 -5.37
C LYS A 5 22.35 11.59 -4.44
N GLY A 6 21.33 11.79 -3.61
CA GLY A 6 20.80 10.75 -2.72
C GLY A 6 20.28 9.54 -3.48
N ILE A 7 19.56 9.75 -4.58
CA ILE A 7 19.10 8.67 -5.46
C ILE A 7 20.30 7.92 -6.07
N ALA A 8 21.32 8.65 -6.52
CA ALA A 8 22.52 8.06 -7.10
C ALA A 8 23.26 7.15 -6.10
N GLU A 9 23.37 7.58 -4.84
CA GLU A 9 23.98 6.79 -3.76
C GLU A 9 23.20 5.51 -3.47
N LEU A 10 21.86 5.58 -3.39
CA LEU A 10 21.00 4.41 -3.19
C LEU A 10 21.13 3.40 -4.35
N VAL A 11 21.13 3.89 -5.59
CA VAL A 11 21.29 3.06 -6.79
C VAL A 11 22.67 2.40 -6.81
N ALA A 12 23.73 3.15 -6.52
CA ALA A 12 25.09 2.61 -6.44
C ALA A 12 25.20 1.52 -5.35
N GLY A 13 24.61 1.75 -4.18
CA GLY A 13 24.56 0.76 -3.10
C GLY A 13 23.80 -0.52 -3.50
N PHE A 14 22.68 -0.38 -4.21
CA PHE A 14 21.91 -1.52 -4.71
C PHE A 14 22.71 -2.36 -5.72
N ILE A 15 23.42 -1.70 -6.64
CA ILE A 15 24.29 -2.35 -7.63
C ILE A 15 25.47 -3.05 -6.94
N ALA A 16 26.14 -2.36 -6.01
CA ALA A 16 27.29 -2.91 -5.28
C ALA A 16 26.91 -4.14 -4.43
N ALA A 17 25.67 -4.19 -3.94
CA ALA A 17 25.13 -5.33 -3.20
C ALA A 17 24.77 -6.54 -4.09
N GLY A 18 24.97 -6.46 -5.41
CA GLY A 18 24.76 -7.58 -6.34
C GLY A 18 23.33 -8.13 -6.33
N ARG A 19 22.34 -7.28 -6.04
CA ARG A 19 20.95 -7.72 -5.85
C ARG A 19 20.44 -8.40 -7.13
N PRO A 20 19.95 -9.64 -7.05
CA PRO A 20 19.57 -10.42 -8.22
C PRO A 20 18.36 -9.81 -8.91
N SER A 21 18.24 -10.07 -10.21
CA SER A 21 17.06 -9.68 -10.98
C SER A 21 15.82 -10.40 -10.45
N SER A 22 14.73 -9.67 -10.24
CA SER A 22 13.46 -10.26 -9.81
C SER A 22 12.86 -11.23 -10.83
N ARG A 23 13.33 -11.23 -12.08
CA ARG A 23 12.95 -12.21 -13.11
C ARG A 23 13.43 -13.63 -12.78
N GLU A 24 14.54 -13.75 -12.06
CA GLU A 24 15.19 -15.02 -11.75
C GLU A 24 14.72 -15.61 -10.41
N GLN A 25 13.91 -14.85 -9.67
CA GLN A 25 13.39 -15.22 -8.37
C GLN A 25 12.02 -15.90 -8.47
N ASN A 26 11.74 -16.83 -7.56
CA ASN A 26 10.38 -17.33 -7.35
C ASN A 26 9.48 -16.23 -6.75
N ILE A 27 8.16 -16.48 -6.70
CA ILE A 27 7.19 -15.48 -6.23
C ILE A 27 7.36 -15.13 -4.76
N ASP A 28 7.71 -16.08 -3.91
CA ASP A 28 7.87 -15.87 -2.47
C ASP A 28 9.08 -14.97 -2.18
N ASP A 29 10.21 -15.21 -2.85
CA ASP A 29 11.41 -14.37 -2.75
C ASP A 29 11.13 -12.94 -3.23
N ARG A 30 10.34 -12.78 -4.30
CA ARG A 30 9.94 -11.46 -4.79
C ARG A 30 9.04 -10.72 -3.81
N ARG A 31 8.10 -11.42 -3.18
CA ARG A 31 7.21 -10.86 -2.13
C ARG A 31 8.01 -10.45 -0.90
N ALA A 32 8.90 -11.32 -0.43
CA ALA A 32 9.79 -11.05 0.71
C ALA A 32 10.74 -9.88 0.42
N GLY A 33 11.34 -9.84 -0.77
CA GLY A 33 12.20 -8.75 -1.21
C GLY A 33 11.47 -7.41 -1.24
N TYR A 34 10.19 -7.39 -1.65
CA TYR A 34 9.40 -6.16 -1.64
C TYR A 34 9.11 -5.67 -0.22
N ILE A 35 8.77 -6.57 0.70
CA ILE A 35 8.64 -6.25 2.14
C ILE A 35 9.96 -5.70 2.69
N ALA A 36 11.10 -6.31 2.38
CA ALA A 36 12.40 -5.84 2.84
C ALA A 36 12.75 -4.43 2.36
N SER A 37 12.21 -4.02 1.20
CA SER A 37 12.43 -2.67 0.65
C SER A 37 11.69 -1.55 1.38
N THR A 38 10.78 -1.87 2.31
CA THR A 38 10.03 -0.88 3.10
C THR A 38 10.93 0.04 3.92
N THR A 39 12.17 -0.38 4.23
CA THR A 39 13.18 0.46 4.88
C THR A 39 13.56 1.70 4.05
N LEU A 40 13.33 1.66 2.73
CA LEU A 40 13.56 2.78 1.81
C LEU A 40 12.40 3.78 1.81
N ALA A 41 11.30 3.51 2.52
CA ALA A 41 10.12 4.36 2.54
C ALA A 41 10.29 5.63 3.41
N GLY A 42 11.48 5.86 3.98
CA GLY A 42 11.76 7.01 4.86
C GLY A 42 11.20 6.84 6.27
N GLU A 43 11.11 7.95 7.00
CA GLU A 43 10.58 7.95 8.37
C GLU A 43 9.09 7.62 8.38
N THR A 44 8.69 6.76 9.33
CA THR A 44 7.29 6.37 9.49
C THR A 44 6.48 7.52 10.07
N GLU A 45 5.41 7.94 9.38
CA GLU A 45 4.49 8.96 9.88
C GLU A 45 3.62 8.41 11.03
N THR A 46 3.83 8.93 12.23
CA THR A 46 3.14 8.47 13.45
C THR A 46 1.92 9.31 13.81
N ARG A 47 1.67 10.43 13.13
CA ARG A 47 0.58 11.38 13.42
C ARG A 47 -0.74 10.99 12.76
N VAL A 48 -1.01 9.69 12.70
CA VAL A 48 -2.23 9.09 12.15
C VAL A 48 -2.66 7.90 13.01
N GLN A 49 -3.94 7.55 12.93
CA GLN A 49 -4.48 6.31 13.48
C GLN A 49 -4.59 5.29 12.36
N VAL A 50 -4.27 4.02 12.66
CA VAL A 50 -4.34 2.92 11.71
C VAL A 50 -5.17 1.80 12.34
N GLU A 51 -6.13 1.30 11.60
CA GLU A 51 -6.94 0.14 11.98
C GLU A 51 -7.18 -0.76 10.77
N ASP A 52 -7.19 -2.07 10.99
CA ASP A 52 -7.62 -3.05 10.00
C ASP A 52 -9.05 -3.47 10.33
N ILE A 53 -9.93 -3.45 9.33
CA ILE A 53 -11.34 -3.79 9.46
C ILE A 53 -11.76 -4.82 8.42
N GLU A 54 -12.84 -5.54 8.70
CA GLU A 54 -13.50 -6.41 7.73
C GLU A 54 -14.90 -5.91 7.41
N LEU A 55 -15.21 -5.82 6.11
CA LEU A 55 -16.53 -5.46 5.59
C LEU A 55 -16.84 -6.36 4.39
N ASP A 56 -18.02 -6.98 4.38
CA ASP A 56 -18.48 -7.85 3.28
C ASP A 56 -17.41 -8.89 2.85
N ALA A 57 -16.75 -9.52 3.84
CA ALA A 57 -15.68 -10.51 3.67
C ALA A 57 -14.39 -10.00 2.98
N MET A 58 -14.20 -8.68 2.90
CA MET A 58 -12.95 -8.04 2.48
C MET A 58 -12.27 -7.34 3.64
N THR A 59 -10.95 -7.44 3.70
CA THR A 59 -10.12 -6.71 4.67
C THR A 59 -9.71 -5.36 4.10
N PHE A 60 -9.80 -4.32 4.92
CA PHE A 60 -9.35 -2.98 4.60
C PHE A 60 -8.43 -2.44 5.69
N ARG A 61 -7.43 -1.65 5.32
CA ARG A 61 -6.68 -0.81 6.25
C ARG A 61 -7.19 0.62 6.16
N VAL A 62 -7.71 1.12 7.27
CA VAL A 62 -8.16 2.51 7.42
C VAL A 62 -7.07 3.29 8.12
N VAL A 63 -6.66 4.39 7.50
CA VAL A 63 -5.68 5.33 8.04
C VAL A 63 -6.33 6.71 8.13
N SER A 64 -6.43 7.22 9.35
CA SER A 64 -7.11 8.49 9.65
C SER A 64 -6.14 9.52 10.22
N PRO A 65 -6.26 10.82 9.88
CA PRO A 65 -5.52 11.87 10.58
C PRO A 65 -5.81 11.85 12.08
N LEU A 66 -4.80 12.12 12.92
CA LEU A 66 -5.03 12.24 14.36
C LEU A 66 -6.11 13.28 14.67
N ASN A 67 -6.94 12.96 15.67
CA ASN A 67 -8.00 13.81 16.21
C ASN A 67 -9.06 14.24 15.18
N ALA A 68 -9.15 13.56 14.03
CA ALA A 68 -10.22 13.83 13.08
C ALA A 68 -11.58 13.42 13.66
N THR A 69 -12.56 14.32 13.57
CA THR A 69 -13.94 14.08 14.04
C THR A 69 -14.91 14.27 12.88
N GLY A 70 -15.99 13.48 12.88
CA GLY A 70 -17.01 13.55 11.83
C GLY A 70 -16.54 13.03 10.47
N LYS A 71 -17.18 13.54 9.42
CA LYS A 71 -17.00 13.07 8.03
C LYS A 71 -15.76 13.68 7.39
N LEU A 72 -14.91 12.86 6.79
CA LEU A 72 -13.75 13.28 6.00
C LEU A 72 -13.91 12.91 4.52
N PRO A 73 -13.26 13.62 3.60
CA PRO A 73 -13.01 13.09 2.27
C PRO A 73 -12.24 11.75 2.37
N CYS A 74 -12.58 10.82 1.48
CA CYS A 74 -11.99 9.49 1.45
C CYS A 74 -11.07 9.31 0.23
N ILE A 75 -9.89 8.73 0.45
CA ILE A 75 -8.99 8.21 -0.59
C ILE A 75 -9.08 6.69 -0.54
N ILE A 76 -9.57 6.08 -1.62
CA ILE A 76 -9.52 4.63 -1.77
C ILE A 76 -8.18 4.26 -2.39
N TYR A 77 -7.46 3.34 -1.77
CA TYR A 77 -6.09 3.02 -2.14
C TYR A 77 -5.93 1.55 -2.56
N TYR A 78 -5.22 1.33 -3.67
CA TYR A 78 -4.79 0.02 -4.13
C TYR A 78 -3.28 0.03 -4.24
N HIS A 79 -2.62 -0.86 -3.53
CA HIS A 79 -1.17 -0.91 -3.48
C HIS A 79 -0.55 -1.31 -4.84
N GLY A 80 0.68 -0.86 -5.09
CA GLY A 80 1.49 -1.32 -6.22
C GLY A 80 2.08 -2.71 -5.98
N GLY A 81 2.93 -3.17 -6.91
CA GLY A 81 3.52 -4.52 -6.87
C GLY A 81 3.02 -5.45 -7.98
N CYS A 82 2.54 -4.85 -9.09
CA CYS A 82 2.20 -5.53 -10.34
C CYS A 82 1.17 -6.67 -10.17
N PHE A 83 0.26 -6.56 -9.21
CA PHE A 83 -0.73 -7.59 -8.84
C PHE A 83 -0.14 -8.91 -8.35
N VAL A 84 1.17 -8.99 -8.11
CA VAL A 84 1.87 -10.22 -7.70
C VAL A 84 2.40 -10.12 -6.27
N SER A 85 2.81 -8.91 -5.88
CA SER A 85 3.40 -8.63 -4.57
C SER A 85 2.76 -7.40 -3.96
N GLY A 86 3.06 -7.17 -2.69
CA GLY A 86 2.59 -5.99 -1.95
C GLY A 86 1.45 -6.32 -0.99
N GLY A 87 0.95 -5.28 -0.34
CA GLY A 87 -0.05 -5.35 0.71
C GLY A 87 0.12 -4.16 1.65
N PHE A 88 -0.62 -4.16 2.76
CA PHE A 88 -0.59 -3.04 3.70
C PHE A 88 0.82 -2.76 4.24
N ALA A 89 1.59 -3.78 4.61
CA ALA A 89 2.94 -3.61 5.12
C ALA A 89 3.87 -2.90 4.13
N THR A 90 3.79 -3.25 2.84
CA THR A 90 4.66 -2.64 1.80
C THR A 90 4.38 -1.17 1.53
N HIS A 91 3.17 -0.70 1.86
CA HIS A 91 2.72 0.66 1.55
C HIS A 91 2.32 1.44 2.81
N ASP A 92 2.60 0.91 4.00
CA ASP A 92 2.10 1.46 5.27
C ASP A 92 2.51 2.92 5.44
N ASN A 93 3.76 3.27 5.16
CA ASN A 93 4.21 4.65 5.28
C ASN A 93 3.54 5.59 4.26
N GLN A 94 3.33 5.13 3.03
CA GLN A 94 2.63 5.91 2.00
C GLN A 94 1.18 6.17 2.41
N LEU A 95 0.48 5.18 2.98
CA LEU A 95 -0.88 5.38 3.50
C LEU A 95 -0.91 6.42 4.62
N ARG A 96 0.05 6.34 5.55
CA ARG A 96 0.19 7.28 6.67
C ARG A 96 0.48 8.70 6.21
N GLN A 97 1.45 8.86 5.32
CA GLN A 97 1.80 10.15 4.74
C GLN A 97 0.62 10.75 3.96
N LEU A 98 -0.06 9.94 3.13
CA LEU A 98 -1.24 10.39 2.40
C LEU A 98 -2.31 10.89 3.35
N ALA A 99 -2.67 10.13 4.39
CA ALA A 99 -3.68 10.56 5.36
C ALA A 99 -3.26 11.85 6.09
N PHE A 100 -2.01 11.93 6.56
CA PHE A 100 -1.51 13.09 7.29
C PHE A 100 -1.51 14.37 6.43
N TYR A 101 -0.89 14.33 5.25
CA TYR A 101 -0.72 15.51 4.40
C TYR A 101 -2.01 15.93 3.68
N SER A 102 -2.84 14.98 3.27
CA SER A 102 -4.10 15.29 2.58
C SER A 102 -5.26 15.62 3.52
N ARG A 103 -5.13 15.31 4.82
CA ARG A 103 -6.21 15.39 5.81
C ARG A 103 -7.45 14.54 5.44
N CYS A 104 -7.27 13.56 4.56
CA CYS A 104 -8.30 12.61 4.16
C CYS A 104 -8.19 11.31 4.97
N ARG A 105 -9.29 10.56 5.06
CA ARG A 105 -9.23 9.16 5.47
C ARG A 105 -8.77 8.33 4.29
N VAL A 106 -7.70 7.56 4.45
CA VAL A 106 -7.20 6.64 3.43
C VAL A 106 -7.70 5.25 3.76
N ILE A 107 -8.37 4.58 2.82
CA ILE A 107 -8.88 3.22 2.98
C ILE A 107 -8.25 2.35 1.90
N ALA A 108 -7.31 1.50 2.29
CA ALA A 108 -6.65 0.56 1.40
C ALA A 108 -7.39 -0.78 1.39
N ALA A 109 -7.72 -1.31 0.20
CA ALA A 109 -8.37 -2.61 0.06
C ALA A 109 -7.33 -3.72 -0.08
N GLN A 110 -7.48 -4.81 0.68
CA GLN A 110 -6.71 -6.03 0.45
C GLN A 110 -7.34 -6.76 -0.74
N TYR A 111 -6.61 -6.80 -1.86
CA TYR A 111 -7.05 -7.52 -3.06
C TYR A 111 -6.22 -8.80 -3.27
N ARG A 112 -6.79 -9.76 -4.00
CA ARG A 112 -6.14 -11.03 -4.33
C ARG A 112 -4.99 -10.86 -5.32
N LEU A 113 -3.92 -11.62 -5.11
CA LEU A 113 -2.70 -11.54 -5.92
C LEU A 113 -2.58 -12.72 -6.89
N ALA A 114 -1.93 -12.46 -8.01
CA ALA A 114 -1.38 -13.48 -8.89
C ALA A 114 -0.07 -14.04 -8.27
N PRO A 115 0.32 -15.29 -8.62
CA PRO A 115 -0.32 -16.17 -9.60
C PRO A 115 -1.54 -16.95 -9.09
N GLU A 116 -1.84 -16.93 -7.79
CA GLU A 116 -2.94 -17.68 -7.18
C GLU A 116 -4.30 -17.23 -7.71
N HIS A 117 -4.42 -15.94 -8.00
CA HIS A 117 -5.61 -15.32 -8.56
C HIS A 117 -5.21 -14.40 -9.73
N THR A 118 -5.20 -14.94 -10.93
CA THR A 118 -4.88 -14.20 -12.15
C THR A 118 -5.95 -13.16 -12.49
N PHE A 119 -5.67 -12.29 -13.47
CA PHE A 119 -6.67 -11.39 -14.04
C PHE A 119 -7.97 -12.14 -14.36
N PRO A 120 -9.16 -11.59 -14.02
CA PRO A 120 -9.41 -10.24 -13.50
C PRO A 120 -9.51 -10.11 -11.97
N ALA A 121 -9.06 -11.08 -11.18
CA ALA A 121 -9.37 -11.15 -9.73
C ALA A 121 -9.09 -9.86 -8.95
N ALA A 122 -7.88 -9.30 -9.05
CA ALA A 122 -7.53 -8.05 -8.37
C ALA A 122 -8.40 -6.84 -8.80
N HIS A 123 -8.87 -6.83 -10.06
CA HIS A 123 -9.70 -5.74 -10.59
C HIS A 123 -11.13 -5.86 -10.07
N ASN A 124 -11.67 -7.08 -10.03
CA ASN A 124 -12.97 -7.36 -9.43
C ASN A 124 -12.96 -7.03 -7.93
N ASP A 125 -11.87 -7.34 -7.23
CA ASP A 125 -11.71 -6.99 -5.81
C ASP A 125 -11.60 -5.47 -5.64
N ALA A 126 -10.91 -4.76 -6.53
CA ALA A 126 -10.85 -3.30 -6.48
C ALA A 126 -12.24 -2.67 -6.66
N GLU A 127 -13.00 -3.09 -7.67
CA GLU A 127 -14.38 -2.61 -7.87
C GLU A 127 -15.27 -2.95 -6.66
N THR A 128 -15.22 -4.20 -6.19
CA THR A 128 -15.99 -4.64 -5.02
C THR A 128 -15.61 -3.83 -3.78
N GLY A 129 -14.31 -3.61 -3.56
CA GLY A 129 -13.80 -2.81 -2.45
C GLY A 129 -14.29 -1.36 -2.50
N ALA A 130 -14.26 -0.71 -3.68
CA ALA A 130 -14.80 0.63 -3.85
C ALA A 130 -16.29 0.71 -3.54
N ASN A 131 -17.08 -0.24 -4.05
CA ASN A 131 -18.51 -0.33 -3.81
C ASN A 131 -18.83 -0.58 -2.33
N THR A 132 -18.06 -1.44 -1.66
CA THR A 132 -18.18 -1.70 -0.22
C THR A 132 -17.87 -0.45 0.59
N ILE A 133 -16.78 0.26 0.30
CA ILE A 133 -16.44 1.52 0.97
C ILE A 133 -17.56 2.53 0.80
N TRP A 134 -18.11 2.68 -0.40
CA TRP A 134 -19.25 3.57 -0.66
C TRP A 134 -20.49 3.18 0.15
N LYS A 135 -20.86 1.89 0.14
CA LYS A 135 -21.99 1.34 0.90
C LYS A 135 -21.88 1.62 2.39
N TYR A 136 -20.67 1.55 2.96
CA TYR A 136 -20.41 1.78 4.38
C TYR A 136 -19.88 3.18 4.70
N ALA A 137 -19.94 4.15 3.77
CA ALA A 137 -19.34 5.47 3.95
C ALA A 137 -19.81 6.18 5.23
N GLN A 138 -21.10 6.07 5.59
CA GLN A 138 -21.60 6.67 6.84
C GLN A 138 -20.95 6.06 8.10
N LYS A 139 -20.66 4.76 8.09
CA LYS A 139 -19.99 4.06 9.20
C LYS A 139 -18.50 4.40 9.25
N LEU A 140 -17.88 4.56 8.08
CA LEU A 140 -16.46 4.87 7.93
C LEU A 140 -16.12 6.34 8.23
N GLY A 141 -17.13 7.19 8.35
CA GLY A 141 -17.00 8.63 8.64
C GLY A 141 -16.42 9.38 7.46
#